data_AF-M7U7N6-F1
#
_entry.id   AF-M7U7N6-F1
#
_cell.length_a   1.000
_cell.length_b   1.000
_cell.length_c   1.000
_cell.angle_alpha   90.00
_cell.angle_beta   90.00
_cell.angle_gamma   90.00
#
_symmetry.space_group_name_H-M   'P 1'
#
loop_
_entity.id
_entity.type
_entity.pdbx_description
1 polymer ?
#
loop_
_entity_poly.entity_id
_entity_poly.type
_entity_poly.pdbx_seq_one_letter_code
_entity_poly.pdbx_strand_id
1 'polypeptide(L)'
;MIQLNTWDVERSDHVGFEILVPALLDMLEEYGIKFEFTGRSALQSLREIKMAKFNPEILYEPTKITLLYFLEAFIGKIDFDRIAHHKTDGHFMASPSPTAVYLMNSSA
;
A
#
# COMPACT_ATOMS: atom_id res chain seq x y z
N MET A 1 14.05 -14.07 9.24
CA MET A 1 14.10 -13.03 10.30
C MET A 1 15.36 -12.16 10.26
N ILE A 2 16.52 -12.64 9.79
CA ILE A 2 17.75 -11.81 9.71
C ILE A 2 17.55 -10.54 8.86
N GLN A 3 16.88 -10.66 7.71
CA GLN A 3 16.71 -9.55 6.75
C GLN A 3 15.99 -8.33 7.34
N LEU A 4 14.89 -8.51 8.08
CA LEU A 4 14.15 -7.40 8.71
C LEU A 4 14.96 -6.74 9.84
N ASN A 5 15.72 -7.53 10.60
CA ASN A 5 16.55 -7.00 11.69
C ASN A 5 17.73 -6.18 11.19
N THR A 6 18.21 -6.43 9.97
CA THR A 6 19.29 -5.68 9.32
C THR A 6 18.78 -4.59 8.38
N TRP A 7 17.46 -4.42 8.25
CA TRP A 7 16.90 -3.42 7.34
C TRP A 7 17.06 -2.01 7.90
N ASP A 8 17.85 -1.20 7.18
CA ASP A 8 17.98 0.24 7.42
C ASP A 8 16.82 0.97 6.71
N VAL A 9 15.74 1.18 7.48
CA VAL A 9 14.51 1.84 7.02
C VAL A 9 14.76 3.28 6.59
N GLU A 10 15.62 4.00 7.31
CA GLU A 10 15.88 5.43 7.07
C GLU A 10 16.66 5.67 5.78
N ARG A 11 17.43 4.68 5.33
CA ARG A 11 18.19 4.73 4.07
C ARG A 11 17.52 4.03 2.90
N SER A 12 16.31 3.48 3.07
CA SER A 12 15.61 2.78 2.00
C SER A 12 15.06 3.76 0.97
N ASP A 13 15.26 3.46 -0.32
CA ASP A 13 14.84 4.27 -1.46
C ASP A 13 13.74 3.60 -2.31
N HIS A 14 13.23 2.45 -1.86
CA HIS A 14 12.16 1.72 -2.54
C HIS A 14 10.85 2.51 -2.50
N VAL A 15 10.37 2.98 -3.65
CA VAL A 15 9.15 3.80 -3.72
C VAL A 15 7.96 3.11 -3.05
N GLY A 16 7.27 3.82 -2.14
CA GLY A 16 6.00 3.40 -1.54
C GLY A 16 6.11 2.38 -0.41
N PHE A 17 7.33 1.95 -0.05
CA PHE A 17 7.55 0.99 1.02
C PHE A 17 6.96 1.45 2.36
N GLU A 18 6.99 2.75 2.60
CA GLU A 18 6.54 3.39 3.83
C GLU A 18 5.02 3.39 4.00
N ILE A 19 4.29 2.99 2.96
CA ILE A 19 2.83 2.80 2.97
C ILE A 19 2.51 1.31 2.83
N LEU A 20 3.13 0.63 1.86
CA LEU A 20 2.85 -0.76 1.53
C LEU A 20 3.31 -1.73 2.62
N VAL A 21 4.57 -1.66 3.06
CA VAL A 21 5.11 -2.62 4.04
C VAL A 21 4.33 -2.57 5.37
N PRO A 22 4.03 -1.39 5.95
CA PRO A 22 3.17 -1.33 7.14
C PRO A 22 1.78 -1.93 6.93
N ALA A 23 1.15 -1.70 5.77
CA ALA A 23 -0.15 -2.28 5.50
C ALA A 23 -0.11 -3.82 5.42
N LEU A 24 0.94 -4.38 4.81
CA LEU A 24 1.16 -5.84 4.78
C LEU A 24 1.42 -6.40 6.18
N LEU A 25 2.17 -5.68 7.02
CA LEU A 25 2.39 -6.07 8.41
C LEU A 25 1.08 -6.07 9.20
N ASP A 26 0.25 -5.04 9.07
CA ASP A 26 -1.08 -4.97 9.70
C ASP A 26 -1.95 -6.17 9.29
N MET A 27 -2.00 -6.49 7.99
CA MET A 27 -2.75 -7.64 7.47
C MET A 27 -2.24 -8.96 8.06
N LEU A 28 -0.92 -9.13 8.22
CA LEU A 28 -0.36 -10.32 8.84
C LEU A 28 -0.73 -10.42 10.33
N GLU A 29 -0.84 -9.28 11.03
CA GLU A 29 -1.27 -9.26 12.43
C GLU A 29 -2.70 -9.73 12.62
N GLU A 30 -3.59 -9.52 11.64
CA GLU A 30 -4.98 -10.05 11.65
C GLU A 30 -5.01 -11.59 11.71
N TYR A 31 -3.97 -12.24 11.17
CA TYR A 31 -3.77 -13.69 11.25
C TYR A 31 -2.91 -14.12 12.46
N GLY A 32 -2.62 -13.21 13.39
CA GLY A 32 -1.80 -13.46 14.57
C GLY A 32 -0.29 -13.53 14.29
N ILE A 33 0.16 -13.12 13.09
CA ILE A 33 1.56 -13.13 12.70
C ILE A 33 2.15 -11.74 12.92
N LYS A 34 2.98 -11.59 13.95
CA LYS A 34 3.61 -10.31 14.32
C LYS A 34 5.11 -10.33 14.07
N PHE A 35 5.62 -9.22 13.54
CA PHE A 35 7.05 -9.04 13.29
C PHE A 35 7.59 -7.89 14.13
N GLU A 36 8.50 -8.21 15.04
CA GLU A 36 9.32 -7.22 15.73
C GLU A 36 10.70 -7.15 15.09
N PHE A 37 11.16 -5.93 14.79
CA PHE A 37 12.47 -5.67 14.22
C PHE A 37 12.92 -4.24 14.51
N THR A 38 14.23 -4.01 14.50
CA THR A 38 14.85 -2.74 14.90
C THR A 38 14.26 -1.52 14.18
N GLY A 39 14.02 -1.63 12.87
CA GLY A 39 13.48 -0.54 12.04
C GLY A 39 11.97 -0.29 12.18
N ARG A 40 11.22 -1.11 12.95
CA ARG A 40 9.75 -1.07 12.97
C ARG A 40 9.20 0.30 13.38
N SER A 41 9.76 0.90 14.43
CA SER A 41 9.33 2.22 14.90
C SER A 41 9.60 3.31 13.87
N ALA A 42 10.75 3.29 13.20
CA ALA A 42 11.08 4.26 12.15
C ALA A 42 10.10 4.13 10.96
N LEU A 43 9.78 2.89 10.57
CA LEU A 43 8.84 2.61 9.50
C LEU A 43 7.43 3.14 9.83
N GLN A 44 6.97 2.95 11.07
CA GLN A 44 5.68 3.45 11.51
C GLN A 44 5.63 4.99 11.52
N SER A 45 6.69 5.65 11.97
CA SER A 45 6.80 7.12 11.91
C SER A 45 6.73 7.65 10.47
N LEU A 46 7.42 7.00 9.52
CA LEU A 46 7.36 7.37 8.10
C LEU A 46 5.95 7.20 7.53
N ARG A 47 5.27 6.11 7.88
CA ARG A 47 3.89 5.86 7.51
C ARG A 47 2.99 6.99 8.00
N GLU A 48 3.09 7.37 9.27
CA GLU A 48 2.27 8.44 9.86
C GLU A 48 2.49 9.78 9.16
N ILE A 49 3.75 10.14 8.88
CA ILE A 49 4.09 11.37 8.15
C ILE A 49 3.46 11.38 6.75
N LYS A 50 3.48 10.26 6.03
CA LYS A 50 2.87 10.16 4.69
C LYS A 50 1.35 10.17 4.76
N MET A 51 0.77 9.38 5.65
CA MET A 51 -0.67 9.24 5.77
C MET A 51 -1.34 10.51 6.33
N ALA A 52 -0.63 11.32 7.13
CA ALA A 52 -1.13 12.62 7.59
C ALA A 52 -1.45 13.60 6.45
N LYS A 53 -0.84 13.41 5.27
CA LYS A 53 -1.08 14.23 4.07
C LYS A 53 -1.97 13.53 3.04
N PHE A 54 -2.34 12.28 3.28
CA PHE A 54 -3.07 11.48 2.32
C PHE A 54 -4.58 11.76 2.46
N ASN A 55 -5.18 12.25 1.38
CA ASN A 55 -6.63 12.29 1.22
C ASN A 55 -7.03 11.21 0.20
N PRO A 56 -7.83 10.19 0.60
CA PRO A 56 -8.28 9.14 -0.32
C PRO A 56 -8.95 9.65 -1.59
N GLU A 57 -9.59 10.82 -1.58
CA GLU A 57 -10.27 11.38 -2.75
C GLU A 57 -9.34 11.59 -3.96
N ILE A 58 -8.03 11.77 -3.72
CA ILE A 58 -7.04 11.89 -4.81
C ILE A 58 -6.99 10.64 -5.70
N LEU A 59 -7.34 9.46 -5.18
CA LEU A 59 -7.37 8.22 -5.95
C LEU A 59 -8.55 8.16 -6.91
N TYR A 60 -9.60 8.95 -6.69
CA TYR A 60 -10.78 8.98 -7.55
C TYR A 60 -10.69 10.05 -8.63
N GLU A 61 -9.70 10.94 -8.57
CA GLU A 61 -9.47 11.93 -9.61
C GLU A 61 -9.12 11.25 -10.96
N PRO A 62 -9.33 11.93 -12.10
CA PRO A 62 -8.97 11.36 -13.42
C PRO A 62 -7.47 11.16 -13.64
N THR A 63 -6.63 11.82 -12.85
CA THR A 63 -5.17 11.78 -12.98
C THR A 63 -4.60 10.52 -12.36
N LYS A 64 -3.82 9.75 -13.12
CA LYS A 64 -3.07 8.60 -12.57
C LYS A 64 -1.93 9.08 -11.69
N ILE A 65 -1.87 8.54 -10.48
CA ILE A 65 -0.82 8.82 -9.50
C ILE A 65 -0.11 7.53 -9.08
N THR A 66 1.12 7.67 -8.57
CA THR A 66 1.96 6.54 -8.15
C THR A 66 1.28 5.63 -7.11
N LEU A 67 0.39 6.16 -6.26
CA LEU A 67 -0.33 5.37 -5.26
C LEU A 67 -1.22 4.27 -5.85
N LEU A 68 -1.63 4.39 -7.13
CA LEU A 68 -2.36 3.33 -7.84
C LEU A 68 -1.51 2.07 -8.07
N TYR A 69 -0.18 2.14 -7.91
CA TYR A 69 0.70 0.98 -7.95
C TYR A 69 0.69 0.17 -6.63
N PHE A 70 0.17 0.75 -5.54
CA PHE A 70 0.20 0.20 -4.18
C PHE A 70 -1.21 0.02 -3.59
N LEU A 71 -2.17 -0.47 -4.39
CA LEU A 71 -3.58 -0.57 -4.00
C LEU A 71 -3.84 -1.50 -2.79
N GLU A 72 -2.94 -2.45 -2.56
CA GLU A 72 -2.94 -3.35 -1.41
C GLU A 72 -3.07 -2.56 -0.11
N ALA A 73 -2.38 -1.43 0.00
CA ALA A 73 -2.35 -0.63 1.22
C ALA A 73 -3.69 0.07 1.56
N PHE A 74 -4.64 0.06 0.61
CA PHE A 74 -5.92 0.75 0.71
C PHE A 74 -7.12 -0.21 0.78
N ILE A 75 -6.90 -1.53 0.90
CA ILE A 75 -7.96 -2.50 1.17
C ILE A 75 -8.74 -2.08 2.43
N GLY A 76 -10.07 -2.05 2.32
CA GLY A 76 -10.98 -1.61 3.39
C GLY A 76 -10.97 -0.10 3.68
N LYS A 77 -10.20 0.70 2.93
CA LYS A 77 -10.05 2.17 3.14
C LYS A 77 -10.62 3.02 2.01
N ILE A 78 -10.82 2.43 0.83
CA ILE A 78 -11.36 3.10 -0.35
C ILE A 78 -12.48 2.28 -0.98
N ASP A 79 -13.28 2.95 -1.80
CA ASP A 79 -14.26 2.34 -2.69
C ASP A 79 -13.57 1.95 -4.00
N PHE A 80 -13.41 0.64 -4.22
CA PHE A 80 -12.72 0.13 -5.40
C PHE A 80 -13.55 0.29 -6.69
N ASP A 81 -14.86 0.46 -6.61
CA ASP A 81 -15.68 0.72 -7.81
C ASP A 81 -15.39 2.12 -8.37
N ARG A 82 -15.11 3.09 -7.49
CA ARG A 82 -14.77 4.47 -7.85
C ARG A 82 -13.41 4.63 -8.51
N ILE A 83 -12.55 3.62 -8.54
CA ILE A 83 -11.26 3.67 -9.25
C ILE A 83 -11.27 2.91 -10.58
N ALA A 84 -12.42 2.38 -11.01
CA ALA A 84 -12.53 1.58 -12.24
C ALA A 84 -12.04 2.32 -13.50
N HIS A 85 -12.14 3.65 -13.52
CA HIS A 85 -11.69 4.50 -14.64
C HIS A 85 -10.17 4.54 -14.81
N HIS A 86 -9.39 4.12 -13.81
CA HIS A 86 -7.93 4.04 -13.92
C HIS A 86 -7.44 2.80 -14.67
N LYS A 87 -8.30 1.81 -14.92
CA LYS A 87 -7.97 0.61 -15.68
C LYS A 87 -7.50 0.97 -17.08
N THR A 88 -6.47 0.27 -17.54
CA THR A 88 -5.99 0.35 -18.93
C THR A 88 -5.73 -1.07 -19.38
N ASP A 89 -6.38 -1.49 -20.47
CA ASP A 89 -6.30 -2.86 -20.98
C ASP A 89 -6.55 -3.93 -19.90
N GLY A 90 -7.45 -3.62 -18.95
CA GLY A 90 -7.82 -4.50 -17.84
C GLY A 90 -6.87 -4.51 -16.64
N HIS A 91 -5.75 -3.79 -16.68
CA HIS A 91 -4.79 -3.74 -15.58
C HIS A 91 -4.73 -2.39 -14.86
N PHE A 92 -4.24 -2.40 -13.63
CA PHE A 92 -3.80 -1.21 -12.91
C PHE A 92 -2.28 -1.08 -13.01
N MET A 93 -1.82 0.03 -13.57
CA MET A 93 -0.40 0.42 -13.59
C MET A 93 0.57 -0.67 -14.10
N ALA A 94 0.14 -1.51 -15.04
CA ALA A 94 0.88 -2.67 -15.55
C ALA A 94 1.40 -3.63 -14.47
N SER A 95 0.75 -3.63 -13.29
CA SER A 95 1.18 -4.39 -12.13
C SER A 95 0.14 -5.46 -11.77
N PRO A 96 0.53 -6.76 -11.69
CA PRO A 96 -0.39 -7.83 -11.34
C PRO A 96 -1.02 -7.66 -9.96
N SER A 97 -0.27 -7.09 -9.01
CA SER A 97 -0.67 -7.00 -7.61
C SER A 97 -1.86 -6.05 -7.38
N PRO A 98 -1.81 -4.75 -7.72
CA PRO A 98 -2.97 -3.86 -7.60
C PRO A 98 -4.12 -4.27 -8.52
N THR A 99 -3.84 -4.94 -9.64
CA THR A 99 -4.88 -5.52 -10.50
C THR A 99 -5.64 -6.63 -9.77
N ALA A 100 -4.94 -7.53 -9.08
CA ALA A 100 -5.58 -8.56 -8.26
C ALA A 100 -6.36 -7.96 -7.09
N VAL A 101 -5.81 -6.94 -6.41
CA VAL A 101 -6.52 -6.23 -5.35
C VAL A 101 -7.83 -5.64 -5.85
N TYR A 102 -7.80 -4.96 -7.00
CA TYR A 102 -9.02 -4.44 -7.62
C TYR A 102 -10.04 -5.56 -7.86
N LEU A 103 -9.64 -6.66 -8.49
CA LEU A 103 -10.54 -7.80 -8.77
C LEU A 103 -11.16 -8.42 -7.51
N MET A 104 -10.45 -8.40 -6.38
CA MET A 104 -10.94 -8.95 -5.11
C MET A 104 -11.89 -7.99 -4.36
N ASN A 105 -11.85 -6.69 -4.67
CA ASN A 105 -12.52 -5.65 -3.87
C ASN A 105 -13.50 -4.78 -4.67
N SER A 106 -13.56 -4.89 -6.01
CA SER A 106 -14.62 -4.28 -6.82
C SER A 106 -15.88 -5.14 -6.80
N SER A 107 -17.03 -4.51 -7.06
CA SER A 107 -18.33 -5.18 -7.10
C SER A 107 -18.61 -5.90 -8.43
N ALA A 108 -17.75 -5.72 -9.44
CA ALA A 108 -17.91 -6.27 -10.80
C ALA A 108 -16.58 -6.57 -11.50
#